data_AF-A0AA40CY90-F1
#
_entry.id   AF-A0AA40CY90-F1
#
_cell.length_a   1.000
_cell.length_b   1.000
_cell.length_c   1.000
_cell.angle_alpha   90.00
_cell.angle_beta   90.00
_cell.angle_gamma   90.00
#
_symmetry.space_group_name_H-M   'P 1'
#
loop_
_entity.id
_entity.type
_entity.pdbx_description
1 polymer ?
#
loop_
_entity_poly.entity_id
_entity_poly.type
_entity_poly.pdbx_seq_one_letter_code
_entity_poly.pdbx_strand_id
1 'polypeptide(L)'
;MCNFGDPEFGFSPRDHLPWRNHQILRQALAEYFRPPEKPLQPDNPRLRRLFTARHLACIGGIRIRWTDNLMDHLMLSDDDRAVFIFHHVSFLRYQSCLVDQIFPDRIIDETLRTLAVLIPQNDRKCRRWLAKQISEHSLDPAIARCGNAWAQDRRFEKFEFWHDRLVILKQTFDDSSPRKLSQWWGDRRNSAQWYTFWVAILVFVTTVFFGLVQSIEGGLQVYLSWKALQQDGG
;
A
#
# COMPACT_ATOMS: atom_id res chain seq x y z
N MET A 1 -13.43 -1.87 -17.46
CA MET A 1 -14.00 -0.91 -18.43
C MET A 1 -13.13 0.34 -18.43
N CYS A 2 -13.25 1.21 -19.43
CA CYS A 2 -12.74 2.59 -19.35
C CYS A 2 -13.97 3.49 -19.42
N ASN A 3 -14.06 4.46 -18.50
CA ASN A 3 -15.15 5.42 -18.52
C ASN A 3 -14.81 6.53 -19.51
N PHE A 4 -15.74 6.82 -20.43
CA PHE A 4 -15.63 7.90 -21.42
C PHE A 4 -16.76 8.90 -21.21
N GLY A 5 -16.46 10.19 -21.33
CA GLY A 5 -17.42 11.27 -21.03
C GLY A 5 -17.54 11.57 -19.54
N ASP A 6 -18.35 12.58 -19.21
CA ASP A 6 -18.58 13.12 -17.86
C ASP A 6 -19.89 12.54 -17.26
N PRO A 7 -19.86 11.36 -16.61
CA PRO A 7 -21.00 10.85 -15.88
C PRO A 7 -21.21 11.64 -14.59
N GLU A 8 -22.38 12.26 -14.41
CA GLU A 8 -22.78 13.05 -13.23
C GLU A 8 -22.58 12.37 -11.86
N PHE A 9 -22.35 11.05 -11.83
CA PHE A 9 -22.17 10.25 -10.62
C PHE A 9 -20.87 9.39 -10.60
N GLY A 10 -19.93 9.62 -11.51
CA GLY A 10 -18.67 8.86 -11.57
C GLY A 10 -17.60 9.46 -10.66
N PHE A 11 -17.20 8.75 -9.60
CA PHE A 11 -15.99 9.10 -8.85
C PHE A 11 -14.74 8.68 -9.65
N SER A 12 -14.18 9.58 -10.46
CA SER A 12 -12.82 9.46 -10.98
C SER A 12 -11.99 10.67 -10.52
N PRO A 13 -10.76 10.49 -10.00
CA PRO A 13 -9.97 11.59 -9.45
C PRO A 13 -9.32 12.51 -10.49
N ARG A 14 -9.46 12.22 -11.80
CA ARG A 14 -8.98 13.07 -12.90
C ARG A 14 -10.00 13.15 -14.02
N ASP A 15 -9.99 14.30 -14.68
CA ASP A 15 -10.84 14.64 -15.82
C ASP A 15 -10.89 13.53 -16.86
N HIS A 16 -12.12 13.21 -17.24
CA HIS A 16 -12.48 12.22 -18.24
C HIS A 16 -11.67 12.38 -19.53
N LEU A 17 -11.39 11.27 -20.21
CA LEU A 17 -10.66 11.29 -21.47
C LEU A 17 -11.39 12.25 -22.44
N PRO A 18 -10.79 13.39 -22.85
CA PRO A 18 -11.47 14.38 -23.68
C PRO A 18 -11.66 13.80 -25.07
N TRP A 19 -12.85 13.24 -25.30
CA TRP A 19 -13.21 12.62 -26.57
C TRP A 19 -13.40 13.70 -27.64
N ARG A 20 -12.42 13.86 -28.51
CA ARG A 20 -12.54 14.78 -29.65
C ARG A 20 -13.34 14.09 -30.76
N ASN A 21 -14.36 14.78 -31.29
CA ASN A 21 -15.34 14.26 -32.26
C ASN A 21 -14.77 13.63 -33.57
N HIS A 22 -13.45 13.68 -33.80
CA HIS A 22 -12.78 13.18 -35.00
C HIS A 22 -11.77 12.05 -34.75
N GLN A 23 -11.66 11.53 -33.52
CA GLN A 23 -10.71 10.47 -33.17
C GLN A 23 -11.40 9.11 -32.99
N ILE A 24 -10.71 8.03 -33.39
CA ILE A 24 -11.14 6.65 -33.14
C ILE A 24 -10.79 6.27 -31.69
N LEU A 25 -11.65 5.49 -31.01
CA LEU A 25 -11.44 5.00 -29.64
C LEU A 25 -10.01 4.54 -29.35
N ARG A 26 -9.47 3.71 -30.25
CA ARG A 26 -8.13 3.16 -30.12
C ARG A 26 -7.04 4.23 -30.16
N GLN A 27 -7.22 5.27 -30.97
CA GLN A 27 -6.27 6.39 -31.06
C GLN A 27 -6.29 7.23 -29.80
N ALA A 28 -7.49 7.54 -29.27
CA ALA A 28 -7.62 8.32 -28.04
C ALA A 28 -7.04 7.58 -26.83
N LEU A 29 -7.23 6.24 -26.76
CA LEU A 29 -6.60 5.39 -25.74
C LEU A 29 -5.08 5.29 -25.91
N ALA A 30 -4.58 5.14 -27.15
CA ALA A 30 -3.15 5.11 -27.43
C ALA A 30 -2.46 6.45 -27.10
N GLU A 31 -3.15 7.58 -27.31
CA GLU A 31 -2.65 8.90 -26.94
C GLU A 31 -2.57 9.07 -25.42
N TYR A 32 -3.59 8.63 -24.68
CA TYR A 32 -3.57 8.72 -23.22
C TYR A 32 -2.54 7.80 -22.58
N PHE A 33 -2.44 6.55 -23.06
CA PHE A 33 -1.45 5.60 -22.56
C PHE A 33 -0.09 5.77 -23.22
N ARG A 34 0.23 6.95 -23.76
CA ARG A 34 1.58 7.18 -24.29
C ARG A 34 2.60 7.07 -23.14
N PRO A 35 3.61 6.19 -23.23
CA PRO A 35 4.65 6.12 -22.23
C PRO A 35 5.34 7.49 -22.09
N PRO A 36 5.72 7.90 -20.87
CA PRO A 36 6.44 9.15 -20.68
C PRO A 36 7.77 9.11 -21.43
N GLU A 37 8.11 10.19 -22.14
CA GLU A 37 9.39 10.31 -22.87
C GLU A 37 10.61 10.20 -21.95
N LYS A 38 10.43 10.55 -20.67
CA LYS A 38 11.43 10.43 -19.61
C LYS A 38 10.79 9.77 -18.39
N PRO A 39 10.93 8.44 -18.22
CA PRO A 39 10.40 7.76 -17.05
C PRO A 39 11.08 8.23 -15.77
N LEU A 40 10.32 8.28 -14.67
CA LEU A 40 10.85 8.62 -13.36
C LEU A 40 11.89 7.57 -12.93
N GLN A 41 13.07 8.01 -12.49
CA GLN A 41 14.07 7.07 -11.98
C GLN A 41 13.75 6.68 -10.53
N PRO A 42 13.49 5.40 -10.22
CA PRO A 42 13.23 4.98 -8.87
C PRO A 42 14.53 4.91 -8.06
N ASP A 43 14.48 5.25 -6.75
CA ASP A 43 15.65 5.10 -5.85
C ASP A 43 16.19 3.67 -5.80
N ASN A 44 15.30 2.69 -6.05
CA ASN A 44 15.65 1.29 -6.15
C ASN A 44 15.03 0.70 -7.42
N PRO A 45 15.82 0.02 -8.28
CA PRO A 45 15.32 -0.54 -9.53
C PRO A 45 14.34 -1.71 -9.32
N ARG A 46 14.14 -2.19 -8.07
CA ARG A 46 13.26 -3.32 -7.75
C ARG A 46 12.26 -2.99 -6.65
N LEU A 47 11.02 -3.41 -6.88
CA LEU A 47 9.96 -3.47 -5.88
C LEU A 47 10.29 -4.55 -4.85
N ARG A 48 10.39 -4.16 -3.58
CA ARG A 48 10.64 -5.11 -2.47
C ARG A 48 9.51 -6.13 -2.37
N ARG A 49 9.81 -7.32 -1.82
CA ARG A 49 8.80 -8.37 -1.55
C ARG A 49 7.63 -7.90 -0.68
N LEU A 50 7.89 -6.91 0.18
CA LEU A 50 6.91 -6.31 1.07
C LEU A 50 5.92 -5.38 0.35
N PHE A 51 6.18 -4.99 -0.90
CA PHE A 51 5.27 -4.17 -1.69
C PHE A 51 4.09 -5.03 -2.17
N THR A 52 3.03 -5.05 -1.36
CA THR A 52 1.77 -5.76 -1.61
C THR A 52 0.60 -4.88 -1.20
N ALA A 53 -0.57 -5.07 -1.83
CA ALA A 53 -1.82 -4.39 -1.50
C ALA A 53 -2.12 -4.44 0.01
N ARG A 54 -2.00 -5.62 0.62
CA ARG A 54 -2.19 -5.77 2.06
C ARG A 54 -1.21 -4.92 2.88
N HIS A 55 0.06 -4.85 2.51
CA HIS A 55 1.03 -4.04 3.25
C HIS A 55 0.87 -2.55 3.00
N LEU A 56 0.48 -2.13 1.78
CA LEU A 56 0.09 -0.75 1.51
C LEU A 56 -1.01 -0.31 2.49
N ALA A 57 -2.05 -1.14 2.66
CA ALA A 57 -3.14 -0.86 3.60
C ALA A 57 -2.75 -0.98 5.07
N CYS A 58 -2.15 -2.10 5.49
CA CYS A 58 -1.88 -2.36 6.89
C CYS A 58 -0.68 -1.60 7.44
N ILE A 59 0.42 -1.51 6.68
CA ILE A 59 1.68 -0.91 7.13
C ILE A 59 1.74 0.55 6.67
N GLY A 60 1.52 0.80 5.39
CA GLY A 60 1.60 2.15 4.82
C GLY A 60 0.42 3.05 5.16
N GLY A 61 -0.69 2.49 5.67
CA GLY A 61 -1.90 3.26 5.93
C GLY A 61 -2.56 3.82 4.67
N ILE A 62 -2.17 3.33 3.49
CA ILE A 62 -2.71 3.73 2.19
C ILE A 62 -4.00 2.92 1.97
N ARG A 63 -5.13 3.61 1.85
CA ARG A 63 -6.44 2.98 1.60
C ARG A 63 -6.49 2.42 0.19
N ILE A 64 -6.96 1.20 0.04
CA ILE A 64 -7.20 0.62 -1.29
C ILE A 64 -8.63 0.93 -1.69
N ARG A 65 -8.78 1.61 -2.82
CA ARG A 65 -10.06 1.81 -3.49
C ARG A 65 -10.08 0.92 -4.73
N TRP A 66 -11.10 0.09 -4.83
CA TRP A 66 -11.30 -0.75 -6.02
C TRP A 66 -11.97 0.09 -7.11
N THR A 67 -11.54 -0.05 -8.35
CA THR A 67 -12.09 0.70 -9.50
C THR A 67 -12.41 -0.22 -10.67
N ASP A 68 -13.49 0.12 -11.37
CA ASP A 68 -13.89 -0.52 -12.62
C ASP A 68 -13.28 0.16 -13.85
N ASN A 69 -12.60 1.28 -13.62
CA ASN A 69 -11.95 2.11 -14.62
C ASN A 69 -10.45 1.79 -14.69
N LEU A 70 -10.00 1.25 -15.82
CA LEU A 70 -8.59 0.92 -16.00
C LEU A 70 -7.69 2.16 -15.93
N MET A 71 -8.21 3.33 -16.34
CA MET A 71 -7.48 4.59 -16.37
C MET A 71 -7.03 5.06 -14.98
N ASP A 72 -7.77 4.66 -13.96
CA ASP A 72 -7.52 5.01 -12.56
C ASP A 72 -6.58 4.01 -11.89
N HIS A 73 -6.14 2.96 -12.59
CA HIS A 73 -5.26 1.96 -12.00
C HIS A 73 -3.95 2.59 -11.49
N LEU A 74 -3.62 2.30 -10.23
CA LEU A 74 -2.47 2.84 -9.48
C LEU A 74 -2.47 4.35 -9.31
N MET A 75 -3.60 5.01 -9.54
CA MET A 75 -3.72 6.42 -9.28
C MET A 75 -3.79 6.66 -7.77
N LEU A 76 -2.95 7.58 -7.28
CA LEU A 76 -3.04 8.08 -5.92
C LEU A 76 -4.09 9.20 -5.83
N SER A 77 -4.77 9.26 -4.69
CA SER A 77 -5.81 10.23 -4.37
C SER A 77 -5.85 10.45 -2.86
N ASP A 78 -6.70 11.36 -2.40
CA ASP A 78 -6.81 11.80 -1.00
C ASP A 78 -5.45 12.21 -0.40
N ASP A 79 -4.72 13.12 -1.04
CA ASP A 79 -3.37 13.54 -0.63
C ASP A 79 -2.40 12.35 -0.42
N ASP A 80 -2.34 11.46 -1.42
CA ASP A 80 -1.53 10.24 -1.43
C ASP A 80 -1.88 9.20 -0.35
N ARG A 81 -3.08 9.30 0.24
CA ARG A 81 -3.57 8.35 1.27
C ARG A 81 -4.46 7.25 0.72
N ALA A 82 -4.85 7.31 -0.55
CA ALA A 82 -5.64 6.28 -1.20
C ALA A 82 -5.03 5.92 -2.56
N VAL A 83 -5.07 4.64 -2.91
CA VAL A 83 -4.67 4.13 -4.23
C VAL A 83 -5.83 3.39 -4.88
N PHE A 84 -6.07 3.67 -6.15
CA PHE A 84 -7.06 2.98 -6.96
C PHE A 84 -6.47 1.70 -7.59
N ILE A 85 -7.15 0.57 -7.42
CA ILE A 85 -6.72 -0.73 -7.97
C ILE A 85 -7.84 -1.30 -8.83
N PHE A 86 -7.54 -1.52 -10.11
CA PHE A 86 -8.46 -2.14 -11.04
C PHE A 86 -8.62 -3.63 -10.74
N HIS A 87 -9.85 -4.15 -10.66
CA HIS A 87 -10.06 -5.52 -10.18
C HIS A 87 -10.57 -6.52 -11.22
N HIS A 88 -11.11 -6.08 -12.37
CA HIS A 88 -11.73 -6.99 -13.34
C HIS A 88 -10.70 -7.79 -14.17
N VAL A 89 -10.10 -8.79 -13.56
CA VAL A 89 -9.10 -9.66 -14.19
C VAL A 89 -9.69 -10.54 -15.28
N SER A 90 -10.93 -10.99 -15.11
CA SER A 90 -11.67 -11.75 -16.12
C SER A 90 -11.86 -10.95 -17.40
N PHE A 91 -12.12 -9.63 -17.26
CA PHE A 91 -12.21 -8.71 -18.40
C PHE A 91 -10.86 -8.57 -19.12
N LEU A 92 -9.76 -8.38 -18.38
CA LEU A 92 -8.41 -8.28 -18.97
C LEU A 92 -8.05 -9.56 -19.73
N ARG A 93 -8.31 -10.73 -19.14
CA ARG A 93 -8.04 -12.03 -19.79
C ARG A 93 -8.87 -12.23 -21.05
N TYR A 94 -10.15 -11.84 -21.01
CA TYR A 94 -11.00 -11.90 -22.19
C TYR A 94 -10.46 -11.00 -23.31
N GLN A 95 -10.06 -9.78 -22.96
CA GLN A 95 -9.50 -8.82 -23.91
C GLN A 95 -8.17 -9.31 -24.52
N SER A 96 -7.32 -10.01 -23.75
CA SER A 96 -6.09 -10.64 -24.26
C SER A 96 -6.35 -11.73 -25.31
N CYS A 97 -7.53 -12.36 -25.29
CA CYS A 97 -7.90 -13.40 -26.26
C CYS A 97 -8.54 -12.84 -27.54
N LEU A 98 -8.92 -11.56 -27.56
CA LEU A 98 -9.52 -10.95 -28.74
C LEU A 98 -8.45 -10.60 -29.78
N VAL A 99 -8.74 -10.88 -31.05
CA VAL A 99 -7.90 -10.50 -32.20
C VAL A 99 -7.90 -8.98 -32.39
N ASP A 100 -9.03 -8.32 -32.06
CA ASP A 100 -9.22 -6.88 -32.20
C ASP A 100 -9.14 -6.16 -30.85
N GLN A 101 -7.91 -5.95 -30.36
CA GLN A 101 -7.69 -5.31 -29.07
C GLN A 101 -7.93 -3.79 -29.11
N ILE A 102 -8.91 -3.32 -28.33
CA ILE A 102 -9.22 -1.88 -28.21
C ILE A 102 -8.10 -1.11 -27.50
N PHE A 103 -7.36 -1.82 -26.63
CA PHE A 103 -6.24 -1.26 -25.89
C PHE A 103 -4.92 -1.41 -26.65
N PRO A 104 -3.95 -0.51 -26.42
CA PRO A 104 -2.60 -0.67 -26.93
C PRO A 104 -1.98 -2.00 -26.49
N ASP A 105 -1.15 -2.56 -27.36
CA ASP A 105 -0.43 -3.79 -27.05
C ASP A 105 0.36 -3.62 -25.74
N ARG A 106 0.36 -4.67 -24.90
CA ARG A 106 1.07 -4.79 -23.60
C ARG A 106 0.43 -4.11 -22.38
N ILE A 107 -0.50 -3.16 -22.49
CA ILE A 107 -1.08 -2.54 -21.28
C ILE A 107 -1.87 -3.54 -20.43
N ILE A 108 -2.56 -4.46 -21.08
CA ILE A 108 -3.33 -5.51 -20.43
C ILE A 108 -2.39 -6.43 -19.65
N ASP A 109 -1.32 -6.88 -20.30
CA ASP A 109 -0.29 -7.73 -19.69
C ASP A 109 0.41 -7.02 -18.53
N GLU A 110 0.71 -5.74 -18.69
CA GLU A 110 1.34 -4.92 -17.66
C GLU A 110 0.42 -4.74 -16.45
N THR A 111 -0.88 -4.52 -16.68
CA THR A 111 -1.90 -4.45 -15.62
C THR A 111 -1.99 -5.78 -14.87
N LEU A 112 -2.04 -6.90 -15.58
CA LEU A 112 -2.06 -8.24 -14.98
C LEU A 112 -0.78 -8.50 -14.14
N ARG A 113 0.39 -8.09 -14.64
CA ARG A 113 1.66 -8.18 -13.89
C ARG A 113 1.63 -7.32 -12.63
N THR A 114 1.11 -6.11 -12.72
CA THR A 114 0.99 -5.20 -11.57
C THR A 114 0.09 -5.82 -10.50
N LEU A 115 -1.04 -6.40 -10.89
CA LEU A 115 -1.91 -7.13 -9.98
C LEU A 115 -1.22 -8.35 -9.35
N ALA A 116 -0.42 -9.09 -10.12
CA ALA A 116 0.37 -10.21 -9.57
C ALA A 116 1.47 -9.77 -8.58
N VAL A 117 1.99 -8.55 -8.72
CA VAL A 117 2.95 -7.94 -7.77
C VAL A 117 2.23 -7.52 -6.49
N LEU A 118 1.12 -6.80 -6.62
CA LEU A 118 0.36 -6.26 -5.51
C LEU A 118 -0.39 -7.36 -4.73
N ILE A 119 -0.86 -8.39 -5.41
CA ILE A 119 -1.71 -9.43 -4.86
C ILE A 119 -1.05 -10.80 -5.13
N PRO A 120 0.04 -11.13 -4.39
CA PRO A 120 0.74 -12.39 -4.60
C PRO A 120 -0.12 -13.58 -4.14
N GLN A 121 -0.32 -14.55 -5.03
CA GLN A 121 -1.09 -15.76 -4.77
C GLN A 121 -0.48 -16.64 -3.65
N ASN A 122 0.85 -16.65 -3.50
CA ASN A 122 1.55 -17.45 -2.49
C ASN A 122 1.41 -16.91 -1.06
N ASP A 123 0.98 -15.66 -0.86
CA ASP A 123 0.86 -15.08 0.48
C ASP A 123 -0.51 -15.40 1.11
N ARG A 124 -0.53 -16.35 2.06
CA ARG A 124 -1.73 -16.75 2.80
C ARG A 124 -2.36 -15.60 3.60
N LYS A 125 -1.57 -14.61 4.03
CA LYS A 125 -2.07 -13.41 4.72
C LYS A 125 -2.74 -12.46 3.72
N CYS A 126 -2.11 -12.21 2.58
CA CYS A 126 -2.70 -11.41 1.51
C CYS A 126 -4.01 -12.03 0.99
N ARG A 127 -4.04 -13.34 0.74
CA ARG A 127 -5.25 -14.05 0.27
C ARG A 127 -6.44 -13.94 1.22
N ARG A 128 -6.21 -14.10 2.53
CA ARG A 128 -7.29 -13.97 3.53
C ARG A 128 -7.84 -12.54 3.59
N TRP A 129 -6.96 -11.55 3.51
CA TRP A 129 -7.36 -10.15 3.44
C TRP A 129 -8.16 -9.88 2.16
N LEU A 130 -7.69 -10.37 1.01
CA LEU A 130 -8.36 -10.22 -0.27
C LEU A 130 -9.73 -10.92 -0.32
N ALA A 131 -9.85 -12.13 0.25
CA ALA A 131 -11.12 -12.84 0.30
C ALA A 131 -12.20 -12.03 1.04
N LYS A 132 -11.81 -11.34 2.12
CA LYS A 132 -12.69 -10.41 2.83
C LYS A 132 -13.10 -9.23 1.94
N GLN A 133 -12.16 -8.64 1.20
CA GLN A 133 -12.43 -7.54 0.28
C GLN A 133 -13.34 -7.96 -0.89
N ILE A 134 -13.16 -9.18 -1.42
CA ILE A 134 -14.01 -9.75 -2.47
C ILE A 134 -15.46 -9.86 -1.98
N SER A 135 -15.67 -10.36 -0.75
CA SER A 135 -17.02 -10.46 -0.18
C SER A 135 -17.65 -9.10 0.15
N GLU A 136 -16.85 -8.13 0.58
CA GLU A 136 -17.33 -6.80 1.00
C GLU A 136 -17.67 -5.88 -0.18
N HIS A 137 -16.91 -5.98 -1.28
CA HIS A 137 -17.01 -5.06 -2.42
C HIS A 137 -17.45 -5.75 -3.72
N SER A 138 -17.89 -7.01 -3.65
CA SER A 138 -18.33 -7.80 -4.81
C SER A 138 -17.30 -7.82 -5.96
N LEU A 139 -16.02 -7.95 -5.61
CA LEU A 139 -14.92 -7.91 -6.58
C LEU A 139 -14.86 -9.18 -7.43
N ASP A 140 -14.18 -9.08 -8.58
CA ASP A 140 -13.92 -10.22 -9.46
C ASP A 140 -13.05 -11.28 -8.73
N PRO A 141 -13.57 -12.50 -8.50
CA PRO A 141 -12.81 -13.57 -7.83
C PRO A 141 -11.54 -14.00 -8.58
N ALA A 142 -11.44 -13.73 -9.88
CA ALA A 142 -10.25 -14.02 -10.67
C ALA A 142 -9.02 -13.24 -10.22
N ILE A 143 -9.18 -12.14 -9.47
CA ILE A 143 -8.08 -11.38 -8.89
C ILE A 143 -7.22 -12.20 -7.92
N ALA A 144 -7.80 -13.18 -7.25
CA ALA A 144 -7.07 -14.12 -6.41
C ALA A 144 -6.17 -15.09 -7.21
N ARG A 145 -6.36 -15.16 -8.52
CA ARG A 145 -5.70 -16.10 -9.46
C ARG A 145 -4.86 -15.37 -10.51
N CYS A 146 -4.44 -14.14 -10.26
CA CYS A 146 -3.52 -13.38 -11.12
C CYS A 146 -2.12 -13.98 -11.26
N GLY A 147 -1.80 -15.03 -10.50
CA GLY A 147 -0.49 -15.68 -10.48
C GLY A 147 0.42 -15.09 -9.41
N ASN A 148 1.70 -15.42 -9.51
CA ASN A 148 2.74 -14.89 -8.63
C ASN A 148 3.70 -14.05 -9.45
N ALA A 149 3.92 -12.79 -9.04
CA ALA A 149 5.05 -12.03 -9.58
C ALA A 149 6.37 -12.66 -9.13
N TRP A 150 7.14 -13.15 -10.09
CA TRP A 150 8.48 -13.67 -9.83
C TRP A 150 9.41 -12.52 -9.44
N ALA A 151 10.57 -12.83 -8.88
CA ALA A 151 11.55 -11.80 -8.49
C ALA A 151 11.96 -10.89 -9.68
N GLN A 152 11.93 -11.44 -10.89
CA GLN A 152 12.17 -10.72 -12.14
C GLN A 152 11.03 -9.79 -12.56
N ASP A 153 9.79 -10.03 -12.13
CA ASP A 153 8.62 -9.21 -12.48
C ASP A 153 8.45 -8.00 -11.56
N ARG A 154 9.32 -7.88 -10.55
CA ARG A 154 9.37 -6.76 -9.62
C ARG A 154 10.33 -5.65 -10.07
N ARG A 155 10.89 -5.73 -11.29
CA ARG A 155 11.73 -4.66 -11.85
C ARG A 155 10.85 -3.61 -12.51
N PHE A 156 11.11 -2.34 -12.22
CA PHE A 156 10.36 -1.23 -12.81
C PHE A 156 10.50 -1.15 -14.35
N GLU A 157 11.61 -1.66 -14.90
CA GLU A 157 11.88 -1.76 -16.35
C GLU A 157 10.82 -2.56 -17.13
N LYS A 158 10.06 -3.44 -16.47
CA LYS A 158 9.00 -4.24 -17.10
C LYS A 158 7.65 -3.54 -17.19
N PHE A 159 7.58 -2.34 -16.61
CA PHE A 159 6.39 -1.51 -16.58
C PHE A 159 6.70 -0.29 -17.43
N GLU A 160 6.05 -0.16 -18.60
CA GLU A 160 6.21 0.95 -19.53
C GLU A 160 5.09 1.98 -19.30
N PHE A 161 3.85 1.52 -19.09
CA PHE A 161 2.67 2.37 -18.92
C PHE A 161 2.44 2.80 -17.47
N TRP A 162 2.62 1.87 -16.52
CA TRP A 162 2.35 2.07 -15.11
C TRP A 162 3.62 2.42 -14.31
N HIS A 163 4.75 2.65 -15.00
CA HIS A 163 6.05 2.93 -14.41
C HIS A 163 6.00 4.03 -13.36
N ASP A 164 5.69 5.26 -13.78
CA ASP A 164 5.72 6.45 -12.93
C ASP A 164 4.75 6.32 -11.75
N ARG A 165 3.56 5.78 -11.99
CA ARG A 165 2.57 5.54 -10.93
C ARG A 165 3.08 4.53 -9.91
N LEU A 166 3.75 3.46 -10.35
CA LEU A 166 4.40 2.49 -9.46
C LEU A 166 5.56 3.12 -8.68
N VAL A 167 6.36 3.99 -9.31
CA VAL A 167 7.46 4.70 -8.64
C VAL A 167 6.89 5.59 -7.54
N ILE A 168 5.91 6.43 -7.85
CA ILE A 168 5.27 7.34 -6.89
C ILE A 168 4.58 6.55 -5.77
N LEU A 169 3.85 5.47 -6.09
CA LEU A 169 3.22 4.61 -5.09
C LEU A 169 4.24 3.93 -4.18
N LYS A 170 5.38 3.48 -4.73
CA LYS A 170 6.50 2.94 -3.95
C LYS A 170 7.07 3.99 -3.03
N GLN A 171 7.31 5.20 -3.52
CA GLN A 171 7.87 6.29 -2.73
C GLN A 171 6.91 6.68 -1.60
N THR A 172 5.64 6.87 -1.90
CA THR A 172 4.57 7.12 -0.92
C THR A 172 4.52 6.03 0.14
N PHE A 173 4.64 4.76 -0.27
CA PHE A 173 4.73 3.67 0.67
C PHE A 173 5.99 3.79 1.54
N ASP A 174 7.17 4.04 0.98
CA ASP A 174 8.44 4.18 1.71
C ASP A 174 8.44 5.36 2.69
N ASP A 175 7.82 6.48 2.32
CA ASP A 175 7.71 7.68 3.15
C ASP A 175 6.61 7.56 4.23
N SER A 176 5.60 6.71 4.00
CA SER A 176 4.53 6.48 4.98
C SER A 176 5.07 5.82 6.26
N SER A 177 5.10 6.60 7.34
CA SER A 177 5.49 6.12 8.67
C SER A 177 4.31 5.41 9.35
N PRO A 178 4.52 4.23 9.98
CA PRO A 178 3.47 3.54 10.73
C PRO A 178 2.97 4.41 11.89
N ARG A 179 1.69 4.82 11.83
CA ARG A 179 1.07 5.74 12.80
C ARG A 179 0.59 5.06 14.09
N LYS A 180 0.41 3.74 14.06
CA LYS A 180 -0.07 2.97 15.21
C LYS A 180 0.99 1.97 15.69
N LEU A 181 1.04 1.72 17.01
CA LEU A 181 1.92 0.71 17.61
C LEU A 181 1.71 -0.69 17.01
N SER A 182 0.48 -1.03 16.63
CA SER A 182 0.16 -2.30 15.95
C SER A 182 0.73 -2.38 14.53
N GLN A 183 0.89 -1.24 13.85
CA GLN A 183 1.55 -1.17 12.54
C GLN A 183 3.07 -1.31 12.70
N TRP A 184 3.64 -0.65 13.72
CA TRP A 184 5.06 -0.77 14.10
C TRP A 184 5.47 -2.21 14.42
N TRP A 185 4.61 -2.98 15.09
CA TRP A 185 4.88 -4.39 15.36
C TRP A 185 5.08 -5.23 14.09
N GLY A 186 4.29 -4.95 13.04
CA GLY A 186 4.36 -5.66 11.77
C GLY A 186 5.37 -5.09 10.77
N ASP A 187 5.92 -3.90 11.03
CA ASP A 187 6.80 -3.21 10.11
C ASP A 187 8.22 -3.78 10.18
N ARG A 188 8.59 -4.58 9.19
CA ARG A 188 9.92 -5.17 9.01
C ARG A 188 10.77 -4.42 7.98
N ARG A 189 10.34 -3.22 7.52
CA ARG A 189 10.97 -2.52 6.38
C ARG A 189 12.35 -1.97 6.71
N ASN A 190 12.55 -1.57 7.97
CA ASN A 190 13.84 -1.16 8.51
C ASN A 190 14.09 -1.83 9.88
N SER A 191 14.77 -2.97 9.86
CA SER A 191 15.08 -3.73 11.08
C SER A 191 15.81 -2.88 12.13
N ALA A 192 16.68 -1.96 11.71
CA ALA A 192 17.43 -1.11 12.65
C ALA A 192 16.50 -0.15 13.42
N GLN A 193 15.61 0.56 12.73
CA GLN A 193 14.61 1.43 13.38
C GLN A 193 13.68 0.63 14.30
N TRP A 194 13.27 -0.57 13.88
CA TRP A 194 12.47 -1.47 14.69
C TRP A 194 13.16 -1.80 16.04
N TYR A 195 14.44 -2.16 16.02
CA TYR A 195 15.20 -2.41 17.26
C TYR A 195 15.30 -1.17 18.14
N THR A 196 15.65 -0.01 17.57
CA THR A 196 15.82 1.23 18.36
C THR A 196 14.55 1.62 19.12
N PHE A 197 13.37 1.45 18.49
CA PHE A 197 12.09 1.75 19.13
C PHE A 197 11.78 0.82 20.29
N TRP A 198 11.95 -0.50 20.11
CA TRP A 198 11.69 -1.46 21.19
C TRP A 198 12.70 -1.36 22.33
N VAL A 199 13.96 -1.06 22.02
CA VAL A 199 14.98 -0.76 23.02
C VAL A 199 14.59 0.49 23.82
N ALA A 200 14.14 1.56 23.17
CA ALA A 200 13.69 2.77 23.86
C ALA A 200 12.49 2.50 24.79
N ILE A 201 11.51 1.70 24.34
CA ILE A 201 10.39 1.27 25.19
C ILE A 201 10.88 0.47 26.39
N LEU A 202 11.79 -0.49 26.17
CA LEU A 202 12.33 -1.32 27.24
C LEU A 202 13.04 -0.46 28.29
N VAL A 203 13.89 0.48 27.86
CA VAL A 203 14.59 1.42 28.74
C VAL A 203 13.58 2.25 29.52
N PHE A 204 12.58 2.83 28.84
CA PHE A 204 11.55 3.65 29.49
C PHE A 204 10.78 2.87 30.58
N VAL A 205 10.31 1.66 30.27
CA VAL A 205 9.58 0.80 31.23
C VAL A 205 10.47 0.46 32.42
N THR A 206 11.73 0.13 32.16
CA THR A 206 12.72 -0.21 33.19
C THR A 206 13.00 0.99 34.09
N THR A 207 13.16 2.19 33.53
CA THR A 207 13.36 3.43 34.29
C THR A 207 12.16 3.76 35.17
N VAL A 208 10.93 3.66 34.65
CA VAL A 208 9.71 3.89 35.44
C VAL A 208 9.59 2.88 36.57
N PHE A 209 9.87 1.60 36.30
CA PHE A 209 9.84 0.55 37.31
C PHE A 209 10.82 0.82 38.44
N PHE A 210 12.09 1.09 38.13
CA PHE A 210 13.10 1.41 39.15
C PHE A 210 12.76 2.70 39.91
N GLY A 211 12.26 3.73 39.23
CA GLY A 211 11.80 4.96 39.88
C GLY A 211 10.66 4.73 40.86
N LEU A 212 9.71 3.84 40.55
CA LEU A 212 8.63 3.47 41.47
C LEU A 212 9.15 2.71 42.70
N VAL A 213 10.03 1.73 42.49
CA VAL A 213 10.66 0.98 43.60
C VAL A 213 11.39 1.93 44.53
N GLN A 214 12.22 2.83 43.98
CA GLN A 214 12.96 3.84 44.76
C GLN A 214 12.02 4.79 45.52
N SER A 215 10.92 5.21 44.91
CA SER A 215 9.93 6.06 45.58
C SER A 215 9.25 5.35 46.75
N ILE A 216 8.98 4.05 46.62
CA ILE A 216 8.37 3.24 47.69
C ILE A 216 9.37 3.03 48.83
N GLU A 217 10.62 2.65 48.51
CA GLU A 217 11.69 2.47 49.50
C GLU A 217 11.98 3.78 50.25
N GLY A 218 12.08 4.90 49.52
CA GLY A 218 12.24 6.23 50.13
C GLY A 218 11.07 6.60 51.03
N GLY A 219 9.83 6.34 50.61
CA GLY A 219 8.64 6.57 51.43
C GLY A 219 8.62 5.73 52.72
N LEU A 220 8.96 4.44 52.62
CA LEU A 220 9.07 3.53 53.76
C LEU A 220 10.19 3.96 54.72
N GLN A 221 11.35 4.36 54.20
CA GLN A 221 12.48 4.81 55.02
C GLN A 221 12.13 6.08 55.82
N VAL A 222 11.47 7.06 55.19
CA VAL A 222 11.01 8.27 55.88
C VAL A 222 9.98 7.95 56.95
N TYR A 223 9.02 7.07 56.66
CA TYR A 223 8.01 6.64 57.63
C TYR A 223 8.61 5.93 58.84
N LEU A 224 9.53 4.98 58.61
CA LEU A 224 10.22 4.27 59.69
C LEU A 224 11.06 5.23 60.55
N SER A 225 11.75 6.18 59.91
CA SER A 225 12.56 7.19 60.61
C SER A 225 11.71 8.14 61.46
N TRP A 226 10.57 8.59 60.93
CA TRP A 226 9.61 9.42 61.67
C TRP A 226 9.07 8.68 62.91
N LYS A 227 8.71 7.41 62.76
CA LYS A 227 8.23 6.58 63.87
C LYS A 227 9.31 6.37 64.95
N ALA A 228 10.56 6.18 64.56
CA ALA A 228 11.68 6.03 65.50
C ALA A 228 11.90 7.29 66.34
N LEU A 229 11.88 8.48 65.71
CA LEU A 229 11.99 9.77 66.43
C LEU A 229 10.88 9.99 67.46
N GLN A 230 9.68 9.48 67.19
CA GLN A 230 8.55 9.56 68.11
C GLN A 230 8.71 8.66 69.34
N GLN A 231 9.47 7.57 69.22
CA GLN A 231 9.74 6.64 70.33
C GLN A 231 10.88 7.13 71.24
N ASP A 232 11.88 7.82 70.70
CA ASP A 232 13.01 8.36 71.48
C ASP A 232 12.67 9.68 72.20
N GLY A 233 11.59 10.36 71.80
CA GLY A 233 11.19 11.67 72.34
C GLY A 233 10.10 11.65 73.43
N GLY A 234 9.66 10.47 73.90
CA GLY A 234 8.64 10.30 74.95
C GLY A 234 9.20 9.56 76.16
#